data_AF-Q31AJ9-F1
#
_entry.id   AF-Q31AJ9-F1
#
_cell.length_a   1.000
_cell.length_b   1.000
_cell.length_c   1.000
_cell.angle_alpha   90.00
_cell.angle_beta   90.00
_cell.angle_gamma   90.00
#
_symmetry.space_group_name_H-M   'P 1'
#
loop_
_entity.id
_entity.type
_entity.pdbx_description
1 polymer ?
#
loop_
_entity_poly.entity_id
_entity_poly.type
_entity_poly.pdbx_seq_one_letter_code
_entity_poly.pdbx_strand_id
1 'polypeptide(L)'
;MIINLIYILLSSFVFYLFYKNIKENGLIWIFKGLFQLGILILFIGGFFKILFTLPPNLYIKIIFIVTYIWCTVGINVNFMIPLISLIDKKIVKK
;
A
#
# COMPACT_ATOMS: atom_id res chain seq x y z
N MET A 1 -13.54 -5.81 -25.50
CA MET A 1 -12.85 -7.12 -25.65
C MET A 1 -11.34 -7.01 -25.41
N ILE A 2 -10.63 -6.12 -26.12
CA ILE A 2 -9.18 -5.88 -25.94
C ILE A 2 -8.83 -5.44 -24.51
N ILE A 3 -9.62 -4.54 -23.92
CA ILE A 3 -9.41 -4.07 -22.53
C ILE A 3 -9.50 -5.23 -21.52
N ASN A 4 -10.47 -6.14 -21.68
CA ASN A 4 -10.57 -7.34 -20.83
C ASN A 4 -9.38 -8.28 -21.01
N LEU A 5 -8.89 -8.45 -22.24
CA LEU A 5 -7.73 -9.30 -22.52
C LEU A 5 -6.46 -8.74 -21.83
N ILE A 6 -6.25 -7.42 -21.93
CA ILE A 6 -5.15 -6.72 -21.25
C ILE A 6 -5.26 -6.88 -19.74
N TYR A 7 -6.46 -6.74 -19.18
CA TYR A 7 -6.71 -6.91 -17.75
C TYR A 7 -6.39 -8.34 -17.27
N ILE A 8 -6.81 -9.36 -18.04
CA ILE A 8 -6.52 -10.77 -17.72
C ILE A 8 -5.01 -11.05 -17.76
N LEU A 9 -4.30 -10.53 -18.76
CA LEU A 9 -2.85 -10.66 -18.88
C LEU A 9 -2.12 -10.00 -17.70
N LEU A 10 -2.50 -8.77 -17.35
CA LEU A 10 -1.96 -8.05 -16.19
C LEU A 10 -2.22 -8.81 -14.89
N SER A 11 -3.45 -9.27 -14.68
CA SER A 11 -3.83 -10.03 -13.49
C SER A 11 -3.02 -11.34 -13.39
N SER A 12 -2.87 -12.07 -14.50
CA SER A 12 -2.12 -13.33 -14.55
C SER A 12 -0.63 -13.12 -14.27
N PHE A 13 -0.05 -12.03 -14.80
CA PHE A 13 1.33 -11.64 -14.55
C PHE A 13 1.57 -11.26 -13.09
N VAL A 14 0.66 -10.49 -12.48
CA VAL A 14 0.71 -10.15 -11.06
C VAL A 14 0.62 -11.42 -10.20
N PHE A 15 -0.32 -12.32 -10.50
CA PHE A 15 -0.45 -13.60 -9.78
C PHE A 15 0.81 -14.46 -9.88
N TYR A 16 1.45 -14.51 -11.05
CA TYR A 16 2.69 -15.23 -11.25
C TYR A 16 3.83 -14.67 -10.39
N LEU A 17 3.97 -13.34 -10.32
CA LEU A 17 4.96 -12.69 -9.44
C LEU A 17 4.70 -12.96 -7.97
N PHE A 18 3.42 -12.93 -7.55
CA PHE A 18 3.02 -13.32 -6.20
C PHE A 18 3.41 -14.77 -5.89
N TYR A 19 3.09 -15.72 -6.79
CA TYR A 19 3.44 -17.12 -6.62
C TYR A 19 4.95 -17.35 -6.52
N LYS A 20 5.73 -16.72 -7.41
CA LYS A 20 7.20 -16.82 -7.39
C LYS A 20 7.77 -16.30 -6.06
N ASN A 21 7.34 -15.13 -5.61
CA ASN A 21 7.83 -14.54 -4.37
C ASN A 21 7.41 -15.33 -3.13
N ILE A 22 6.21 -15.92 -3.11
CA ILE A 22 5.77 -16.83 -2.03
C ILE A 22 6.64 -18.10 -2.02
N LYS A 23 6.99 -18.64 -3.20
CA LYS A 23 7.84 -19.83 -3.30
C LYS A 23 9.27 -19.57 -2.80
N GLU A 24 9.82 -18.38 -3.07
CA GLU A 24 11.18 -18.01 -2.65
C GLU A 24 11.27 -17.53 -1.18
N ASN A 25 10.30 -16.74 -0.71
CA ASN A 25 10.36 -16.10 0.61
C ASN A 25 9.38 -16.69 1.65
N GLY A 26 8.58 -17.68 1.27
CA GLY A 26 7.65 -18.39 2.14
C GLY A 26 6.48 -17.55 2.67
N LEU A 27 5.83 -18.05 3.73
CA LEU A 27 4.68 -17.41 4.41
C LEU A 27 4.96 -15.99 4.92
N ILE A 28 6.23 -15.65 5.15
CA ILE A 28 6.61 -14.36 5.71
C ILE A 28 6.37 -13.22 4.71
N TRP A 29 6.49 -13.51 3.42
CA TRP A 29 6.15 -12.55 2.36
C TRP A 29 4.65 -12.23 2.32
N ILE A 30 3.80 -13.22 2.63
CA ILE A 30 2.34 -13.04 2.74
C ILE A 30 2.01 -12.10 3.92
N PHE A 31 2.67 -12.28 5.07
CA PHE A 31 2.46 -11.37 6.22
C PHE A 31 2.89 -9.94 5.92
N LYS A 32 4.02 -9.72 5.23
CA LYS A 32 4.43 -8.39 4.77
C LYS A 32 3.41 -7.76 3.83
N GLY A 33 2.95 -8.54 2.85
CA GLY A 33 1.92 -8.11 1.91
C GLY A 33 0.62 -7.71 2.61
N LEU A 34 0.12 -8.57 3.51
CA LEU A 34 -1.08 -8.29 4.31
C LEU A 34 -0.92 -7.03 5.17
N PHE A 35 0.23 -6.85 5.80
CA PHE A 35 0.51 -5.66 6.61
C PHE A 35 0.49 -4.38 5.76
N GLN A 36 1.17 -4.41 4.60
CA GLN A 36 1.21 -3.27 3.69
C GLN A 36 -0.17 -2.95 3.09
N LEU A 37 -0.95 -3.98 2.75
CA LEU A 37 -2.31 -3.84 2.20
C LEU A 37 -3.29 -3.32 3.27
N GLY A 38 -3.18 -3.81 4.51
CA GLY A 38 -3.98 -3.32 5.64
C GLY A 38 -3.74 -1.84 5.91
N ILE A 39 -2.47 -1.40 5.86
CA ILE A 39 -2.12 0.01 6.03
C ILE A 39 -2.64 0.84 4.85
N LEU A 40 -2.52 0.35 3.62
CA LEU A 40 -3.07 1.03 2.45
C LEU A 40 -4.58 1.26 2.58
N ILE A 41 -5.34 0.24 3.00
CA ILE A 41 -6.79 0.35 3.22
C ILE A 41 -7.10 1.37 4.32
N LEU A 42 -6.36 1.36 5.43
CA LEU A 42 -6.53 2.32 6.53
C LEU A 42 -6.32 3.76 6.08
N PHE A 43 -5.29 4.02 5.27
CA PHE A 43 -5.05 5.35 4.72
C PHE A 43 -6.13 5.75 3.73
N ILE A 44 -6.45 4.92 2.74
CA ILE A 44 -7.48 5.26 1.74
C ILE A 44 -8.85 5.48 2.41
N GLY A 45 -9.25 4.58 3.30
CA GLY A 45 -10.52 4.69 4.04
C GLY A 45 -10.55 5.91 4.96
N GLY A 46 -9.47 6.17 5.70
CA GLY A 46 -9.34 7.34 6.56
C GLY A 46 -9.37 8.65 5.78
N PHE A 47 -8.70 8.70 4.62
CA PHE A 47 -8.71 9.84 3.71
C PHE A 47 -10.13 10.22 3.30
N PHE A 48 -10.88 9.28 2.74
CA PHE A 48 -12.24 9.55 2.27
C PHE A 48 -13.17 9.94 3.42
N LYS A 49 -13.06 9.26 4.57
CA LYS A 49 -13.87 9.60 5.75
C LYS A 49 -13.68 11.05 6.19
N ILE A 50 -12.44 11.52 6.26
CA ILE A 50 -12.14 12.90 6.67
C ILE A 50 -12.53 13.87 5.55
N LEU A 51 -12.23 13.55 4.29
CA LEU A 51 -12.56 14.38 3.13
C LEU A 51 -14.05 14.68 3.02
N PHE A 52 -14.91 13.69 3.29
CA PHE A 52 -16.36 13.85 3.27
C PHE A 52 -16.92 14.57 4.49
N THR A 53 -16.23 14.55 5.63
CA THR A 53 -16.65 15.25 6.85
C THR A 53 -16.25 16.73 6.83
N LEU A 54 -15.26 17.10 6.02
CA LEU A 54 -14.80 18.48 5.88
C LEU A 54 -15.85 19.38 5.23
N PRO A 55 -15.94 20.66 5.65
CA PRO A 55 -16.84 21.63 5.04
C PRO A 55 -16.56 21.76 3.53
N PRO A 56 -17.57 22.12 2.71
CA PRO A 56 -17.45 22.17 1.25
C PRO A 56 -16.55 23.30 0.71
N ASN A 57 -15.75 23.94 1.56
CA ASN A 57 -14.81 24.97 1.17
C ASN A 57 -13.60 24.36 0.43
N LEU A 58 -13.40 24.79 -0.82
CA LEU A 58 -12.32 24.33 -1.68
C LEU A 58 -10.92 24.55 -1.08
N TYR A 59 -10.68 25.69 -0.44
CA TYR A 59 -9.38 26.00 0.15
C TYR A 59 -9.01 25.02 1.26
N ILE A 60 -9.97 24.71 2.14
CA ILE A 60 -9.76 23.78 3.25
C ILE A 60 -9.49 22.36 2.71
N LYS A 61 -10.24 21.94 1.68
CA LYS A 61 -10.04 20.64 1.04
C LYS A 61 -8.67 20.52 0.37
N ILE A 62 -8.20 21.56 -0.31
CA ILE A 62 -6.88 21.57 -0.94
C ILE A 62 -5.78 21.46 0.12
N ILE A 63 -5.85 22.25 1.19
CA ILE A 63 -4.88 22.20 2.30
C ILE A 63 -4.88 20.81 2.95
N PHE A 64 -6.07 20.22 3.17
CA PHE A 64 -6.19 18.87 3.69
C PHE A 64 -5.52 17.85 2.76
N ILE A 65 -5.78 17.88 1.46
CA ILE A 65 -5.20 16.94 0.50
C ILE A 65 -3.67 17.03 0.51
N VAL A 66 -3.10 18.24 0.46
CA VAL A 66 -1.65 18.44 0.49
C VAL A 66 -1.05 17.92 1.79
N THR A 67 -1.66 18.25 2.93
CA THR A 67 -1.21 17.80 4.26
C THR A 67 -1.30 16.27 4.40
N TYR A 68 -2.38 15.68 3.88
CA TYR A 68 -2.61 14.25 3.93
C TYR A 68 -1.60 13.48 3.08
N ILE A 69 -1.30 13.97 1.87
CA ILE A 69 -0.27 13.39 0.99
C ILE A 69 1.10 13.48 1.68
N TRP A 70 1.45 14.64 2.22
CA TRP A 70 2.70 14.82 2.96
C TRP A 70 2.83 13.83 4.13
N CYS A 71 1.76 13.68 4.92
CA CYS A 71 1.72 12.74 6.05
C CYS A 71 1.86 11.29 5.58
N THR A 72 1.16 10.91 4.50
CA THR A 72 1.21 9.56 3.93
C THR A 72 2.61 9.22 3.43
N VAL A 73 3.25 10.13 2.70
CA VAL A 73 4.64 9.96 2.23
C VAL A 73 5.60 9.89 3.43
N GLY A 74 5.43 10.78 4.41
CA GLY A 74 6.25 10.79 5.63
C GLY A 74 6.17 9.49 6.41
N ILE A 75 4.97 8.94 6.61
CA ILE A 75 4.78 7.65 7.28
C ILE A 75 5.37 6.51 6.45
N ASN A 76 5.23 6.55 5.13
CA ASN A 76 5.82 5.53 4.27
C ASN A 76 7.36 5.53 4.35
N VAL A 77 7.99 6.70 4.22
CA VAL A 77 9.46 6.81 4.20
C VAL A 77 10.07 6.60 5.59
N ASN A 78 9.46 7.15 6.65
CA ASN A 78 10.06 7.12 7.99
C ASN A 78 9.65 5.92 8.84
N PHE A 79 8.55 5.25 8.52
CA PHE A 79 8.04 4.13 9.32
C PHE A 79 7.96 2.84 8.51
N MET A 80 7.25 2.84 7.38
CA MET A 80 6.99 1.62 6.62
C MET A 80 8.27 1.00 6.06
N ILE A 81 9.10 1.81 5.37
CA ILE A 81 10.35 1.33 4.77
C ILE A 81 11.32 0.78 5.84
N PRO A 82 11.60 1.49 6.95
CA PRO A 82 12.44 0.96 8.02
C PRO A 82 11.87 -0.30 8.67
N LEU A 83 10.55 -0.38 8.89
CA LEU A 83 9.91 -1.55 9.48
C LEU A 83 10.08 -2.78 8.59
N ILE A 84 9.83 -2.63 7.28
CA ILE A 84 10.04 -3.70 6.29
C ILE A 84 11.50 -4.14 6.28
N SER A 85 12.44 -3.19 6.30
CA SER A 85 13.88 -3.48 6.36
C SER A 85 14.28 -4.25 7.64
N LEU A 86 13.69 -3.93 8.79
CA LEU A 86 13.91 -4.66 10.04
C LEU A 86 13.36 -6.08 9.97
N ILE A 87 12.19 -6.25 9.35
CA ILE A 87 11.60 -7.57 9.11
C ILE A 87 12.52 -8.37 8.16
N ASP A 88 12.99 -7.78 7.06
CA ASP A 88 13.95 -8.40 6.13
C ASP A 88 15.22 -8.89 6.85
N LYS A 89 15.85 -8.03 7.66
CA LYS A 89 17.07 -8.38 8.40
C LYS A 89 16.86 -9.53 9.39
N LYS A 90 15.71 -9.60 10.04
CA LYS A 90 15.37 -10.70 10.97
C LYS A 90 15.13 -12.02 10.25
N ILE A 91 14.73 -11.97 8.98
CA ILE A 91 14.48 -13.16 8.17
C ILE A 91 15.80 -13.70 7.60
N VAL A 92 16.65 -12.83 7.05
CA VAL A 92 17.92 -13.22 6.39
C VAL A 92 18.96 -13.77 7.39
N LYS A 93 18.83 -13.42 8.69
CA LYS A 93 19.70 -13.98 9.76
C LYS A 93 19.27 -15.36 10.27
N LYS A 94 18.22 -15.96 9.70
CA LYS A 94 17.77 -17.32 10.00
C LYS A 94 18.16 -18.27 8.89
#